data_AF-A0A524GGL2-F1
#
_entry.id   AF-A0A524GGL2-F1
#
_cell.length_a   1.000
_cell.length_b   1.000
_cell.length_c   1.000
_cell.angle_alpha   90.00
_cell.angle_beta   90.00
_cell.angle_gamma   90.00
#
_symmetry.space_group_name_H-M   'P 1'
#
loop_
_entity.id
_entity.type
_entity.pdbx_description
1 polymer ?
#
loop_
_entity_poly.entity_id
_entity_poly.type
_entity_poly.pdbx_seq_one_letter_code
_entity_poly.pdbx_strand_id
1 'polypeptide(L)'
;MANPLDTKEELFRHLRDFIDRMPSLSTTVTKVMEVCNQPNTSPNDLNRVIALDPVLTGHVLKLINSAYYSLPNQVTSLTRAIIMLGLNTVKNLALSTAILGTLGKEKSQCLAMDTFWTHSICVGVTAKALAAGKNVPVTLREEYFVTGLLHDIGKIPLSNCFPEQYQQALDLADLQRCSLVRAEKMIFGFDHRLTGKMIGEKWQLN
;
A
#
# COMPACT_ATOMS: atom_id res chain seq x y z
N MET A 1 -34.32 -1.16 -16.65
CA MET A 1 -33.66 -2.49 -16.49
C MET A 1 -32.71 -2.34 -15.33
N ALA A 2 -32.93 -3.09 -14.26
CA ALA A 2 -32.16 -2.94 -13.04
C ALA A 2 -30.73 -3.49 -13.24
N ASN A 3 -29.74 -2.77 -12.71
CA ASN A 3 -28.32 -3.09 -12.86
C ASN A 3 -28.02 -4.35 -12.00
N PRO A 4 -27.09 -5.26 -12.33
CA PRO A 4 -26.95 -6.56 -11.63
C PRO A 4 -26.50 -6.51 -10.16
N LEU A 5 -26.55 -5.36 -9.49
CA LEU A 5 -26.10 -5.12 -8.11
C LEU A 5 -27.05 -4.10 -7.45
N ASP A 6 -28.28 -4.50 -7.14
CA ASP A 6 -29.31 -3.56 -6.65
C ASP A 6 -29.29 -3.38 -5.12
N THR A 7 -28.63 -4.28 -4.38
CA THR A 7 -28.58 -4.21 -2.91
C THR A 7 -27.18 -3.96 -2.36
N LYS A 8 -27.10 -3.24 -1.23
CA LYS A 8 -25.84 -3.01 -0.49
C LYS A 8 -25.16 -4.33 -0.08
N GLU A 9 -25.95 -5.36 0.16
CA GLU A 9 -25.47 -6.70 0.51
C GLU A 9 -24.79 -7.40 -0.67
N GLU A 10 -25.34 -7.26 -1.88
CA GLU A 10 -24.72 -7.79 -3.12
C GLU A 10 -23.43 -7.05 -3.46
N LEU A 11 -23.41 -5.72 -3.32
CA LEU A 11 -22.19 -4.92 -3.49
C LEU A 11 -21.09 -5.40 -2.54
N PHE A 12 -21.42 -5.62 -1.27
CA PHE A 12 -20.44 -6.09 -0.30
C PHE A 12 -19.96 -7.52 -0.59
N ARG A 13 -20.86 -8.42 -1.03
CA ARG A 13 -20.50 -9.79 -1.44
C ARG A 13 -19.56 -9.78 -2.64
N HIS A 14 -19.87 -8.99 -3.66
CA HIS A 14 -19.03 -8.85 -4.85
C HIS A 14 -17.64 -8.30 -4.49
N LEU A 15 -17.59 -7.29 -3.62
CA LEU A 15 -16.32 -6.73 -3.14
C LEU A 15 -15.47 -7.80 -2.42
N ARG A 16 -16.10 -8.60 -1.55
CA ARG A 16 -15.41 -9.70 -0.85
C ARG A 16 -14.85 -10.72 -1.84
N ASP A 17 -15.66 -11.16 -2.79
CA ASP A 17 -15.22 -12.13 -3.82
C ASP A 17 -14.07 -11.57 -4.66
N PHE A 18 -14.08 -10.28 -4.97
CA PHE A 18 -12.96 -9.62 -5.64
C PHE A 18 -11.68 -9.65 -4.80
N ILE A 19 -11.77 -9.29 -3.53
CA ILE A 19 -10.62 -9.28 -2.60
C ILE A 19 -10.06 -10.69 -2.41
N ASP A 20 -10.93 -11.70 -2.28
CA ASP A 20 -10.51 -13.10 -2.13
C ASP A 20 -9.75 -13.62 -3.36
N ARG A 21 -10.07 -13.11 -4.55
CA ARG A 21 -9.40 -13.42 -5.82
C ARG A 21 -8.14 -12.61 -6.08
N MET A 22 -7.85 -11.57 -5.29
CA MET A 22 -6.62 -10.81 -5.45
C MET A 22 -5.41 -11.74 -5.29
N PRO A 23 -4.38 -11.58 -6.13
CA PRO A 23 -3.20 -12.41 -6.00
C PRO A 23 -2.55 -12.16 -4.64
N SER A 24 -2.10 -13.25 -4.02
CA SER A 24 -1.27 -13.16 -2.82
C SER A 24 0.00 -12.37 -3.12
N LEU A 25 0.59 -11.79 -2.07
CA LEU A 25 1.93 -11.21 -2.17
C LEU A 25 2.91 -12.27 -2.70
N SER A 26 3.93 -11.81 -3.45
CA SER A 26 4.93 -12.72 -4.02
C SER A 26 5.62 -13.52 -2.90
N THR A 27 6.07 -14.72 -3.23
CA THR A 27 6.80 -15.58 -2.28
C THR A 27 7.98 -14.84 -1.64
N THR A 28 8.69 -14.02 -2.41
CA THR A 28 9.75 -13.13 -1.91
C THR A 28 9.25 -12.20 -0.81
N VAL A 29 8.13 -11.51 -1.02
CA VAL A 29 7.60 -10.51 -0.08
C VAL A 29 7.09 -11.19 1.19
N THR A 30 6.39 -12.31 1.05
CA THR A 30 5.98 -13.12 2.21
C THR A 30 7.19 -13.57 3.02
N LYS A 31 8.25 -14.03 2.36
CA LYS A 31 9.50 -14.44 3.03
C LYS A 31 10.23 -13.27 3.69
N VAL A 32 10.22 -12.09 3.07
CA VAL A 32 10.73 -10.84 3.67
C VAL A 32 9.97 -10.52 4.96
N MET A 33 8.64 -10.60 4.94
CA MET A 33 7.81 -10.38 6.12
C MET A 33 8.11 -11.40 7.23
N GLU A 34 8.19 -12.69 6.89
CA GLU A 34 8.56 -13.75 7.83
C GLU A 34 9.93 -13.50 8.48
N VAL A 35 10.95 -13.18 7.69
CA VAL A 35 12.29 -12.90 8.17
C VAL A 35 12.31 -11.66 9.05
N CYS A 36 11.67 -10.56 8.65
CA CYS A 36 11.67 -9.34 9.46
C CYS A 36 10.90 -9.47 10.79
N ASN A 37 10.01 -10.45 10.93
CA ASN A 37 9.28 -10.71 12.17
C ASN A 37 10.06 -11.60 13.17
N GLN A 38 11.24 -12.14 12.79
CA GLN A 38 12.07 -12.91 13.71
C GLN A 38 12.93 -11.99 14.59
N PRO A 39 13.02 -12.26 15.92
CA PRO A 39 13.68 -11.37 16.88
C PRO A 39 15.19 -11.19 16.68
N ASN A 40 15.85 -12.11 15.94
CA ASN A 40 17.30 -12.12 15.74
C ASN A 40 17.71 -11.97 14.26
N THR A 41 16.87 -11.32 13.45
CA THR A 41 17.15 -11.18 12.02
C THR A 41 18.36 -10.32 11.72
N SER A 42 19.25 -10.84 10.90
CA SER A 42 20.38 -10.08 10.38
C SER A 42 20.10 -9.49 8.99
N PRO A 43 20.80 -8.43 8.59
CA PRO A 43 20.79 -7.94 7.21
C PRO A 43 21.12 -9.01 6.16
N ASN A 44 21.93 -10.01 6.52
CA ASN A 44 22.29 -11.12 5.63
C ASN A 44 21.13 -12.08 5.39
N ASP A 45 20.26 -12.29 6.38
CA ASP A 45 19.08 -13.14 6.22
C ASP A 45 18.09 -12.51 5.25
N LEU A 46 17.91 -11.19 5.35
CA LEU A 46 17.09 -10.45 4.41
C LEU A 46 17.71 -10.40 2.99
N ASN A 47 19.03 -10.25 2.90
CA ASN A 47 19.77 -10.32 1.63
C ASN A 47 19.55 -11.66 0.91
N ARG A 48 19.57 -12.79 1.63
CA ARG A 48 19.36 -14.14 1.04
C ARG A 48 17.98 -14.27 0.36
N VAL A 49 16.98 -13.58 0.88
CA VAL A 49 15.63 -13.57 0.30
C VAL A 49 15.56 -12.61 -0.88
N ILE A 50 15.99 -11.36 -0.68
CA ILE A 50 15.81 -10.30 -1.67
C ILE A 50 16.69 -10.49 -2.90
N ALA A 51 17.90 -11.04 -2.74
CA ALA A 51 18.82 -11.26 -3.86
C ALA A 51 18.27 -12.22 -4.93
N LEU A 52 17.27 -13.04 -4.59
CA LEU A 52 16.58 -13.93 -5.52
C LEU A 52 15.51 -13.21 -6.37
N ASP A 53 15.21 -11.95 -6.05
CA ASP A 53 14.26 -11.10 -6.74
C ASP A 53 14.99 -9.87 -7.30
N PRO A 54 15.37 -9.88 -8.60
CA PRO A 54 16.09 -8.79 -9.23
C PRO A 54 15.33 -7.47 -9.21
N VAL A 55 13.99 -7.51 -9.27
CA VAL A 55 13.13 -6.31 -9.26
C VAL A 55 13.19 -5.66 -7.88
N LEU A 56 12.97 -6.44 -6.82
CA LEU A 56 13.06 -5.93 -5.46
C LEU A 56 14.48 -5.47 -5.11
N THR A 57 15.51 -6.21 -5.54
CA THR A 57 16.91 -5.80 -5.40
C THR A 57 17.16 -4.45 -6.05
N GLY A 58 16.70 -4.26 -7.29
CA GLY A 58 16.80 -2.99 -7.99
C GLY A 58 16.10 -1.85 -7.27
N HIS A 59 14.91 -2.08 -6.71
CA HIS A 59 14.20 -1.08 -5.92
C HIS A 59 14.94 -0.68 -4.64
N VAL A 60 15.52 -1.65 -3.91
CA VAL A 60 16.31 -1.38 -2.69
C VAL A 60 17.54 -0.54 -3.02
N LEU A 61 18.29 -0.92 -4.06
CA LEU A 61 19.47 -0.18 -4.49
C LEU A 61 19.12 1.21 -5.02
N LYS A 62 18.01 1.36 -5.75
CA LYS A 62 17.53 2.66 -6.22
C LYS A 62 17.12 3.56 -5.06
N LEU A 63 16.50 3.01 -4.02
CA LEU A 63 16.08 3.78 -2.84
C LEU A 63 17.29 4.35 -2.09
N ILE A 64 18.28 3.53 -1.74
CA ILE A 64 19.46 3.99 -0.98
C ILE A 64 20.33 4.96 -1.77
N ASN A 65 20.32 4.87 -3.11
CA ASN A 65 21.06 5.78 -4.00
C ASN A 65 20.23 7.01 -4.42
N SER A 66 19.02 7.19 -3.90
CA SER A 66 18.22 8.37 -4.20
C SER A 66 18.80 9.63 -3.55
N ALA A 67 18.49 10.80 -4.12
CA ALA A 67 18.92 12.09 -3.61
C ALA A 67 18.55 12.29 -2.12
N TYR A 68 17.48 11.63 -1.65
CA TYR A 68 17.06 11.65 -0.25
C TYR A 68 18.17 11.24 0.73
N TYR A 69 18.97 10.22 0.39
CA TYR A 69 20.07 9.77 1.26
C TYR A 69 21.38 10.52 1.03
N SER A 70 21.48 11.32 -0.04
CA SER A 70 22.61 12.24 -0.31
C SER A 70 23.99 11.60 -0.10
N LEU A 71 24.17 10.38 -0.59
CA LEU A 71 25.40 9.63 -0.39
C LEU A 71 26.51 10.11 -1.34
N PRO A 72 27.77 10.21 -0.87
CA PRO A 72 28.89 10.66 -1.71
C PRO A 72 29.28 9.65 -2.79
N ASN A 73 28.99 8.35 -2.56
CA ASN A 73 29.29 7.26 -3.49
C ASN A 73 28.10 6.31 -3.59
N GLN A 74 27.89 5.74 -4.78
CA GLN A 74 26.82 4.77 -4.99
C GLN A 74 27.03 3.49 -4.17
N VAL A 75 25.95 2.98 -3.60
CA VAL A 75 25.87 1.69 -2.93
C VAL A 75 25.45 0.63 -3.95
N THR A 76 26.33 -0.34 -4.18
CA THR A 76 26.08 -1.47 -5.10
C THR A 76 25.85 -2.80 -4.39
N SER A 77 26.21 -2.89 -3.09
CA SER A 77 26.00 -4.08 -2.27
C SER A 77 24.62 -4.05 -1.61
N LEU A 78 23.83 -5.10 -1.84
CA LEU A 78 22.50 -5.24 -1.23
C LEU A 78 22.59 -5.36 0.30
N THR A 79 23.51 -6.15 0.85
CA THR A 79 23.72 -6.22 2.31
C THR A 79 24.04 -4.84 2.89
N ARG A 80 24.92 -4.05 2.24
CA ARG A 80 25.24 -2.69 2.69
C ARG A 80 24.01 -1.78 2.62
N ALA A 81 23.22 -1.88 1.56
CA ALA A 81 21.97 -1.13 1.44
C ALA A 81 21.00 -1.47 2.58
N ILE A 82 20.84 -2.75 2.92
CA ILE A 82 19.96 -3.20 4.02
C ILE A 82 20.46 -2.66 5.37
N ILE A 83 21.76 -2.66 5.63
CA ILE A 83 22.34 -2.09 6.87
C ILE A 83 22.02 -0.59 6.98
N MET A 84 22.20 0.15 5.88
CA MET A 84 22.01 1.61 5.88
C MET A 84 20.53 2.02 5.93
N LEU A 85 19.66 1.28 5.24
CA LEU A 85 18.22 1.52 5.23
C LEU A 85 17.56 1.04 6.53
N GLY A 86 18.06 -0.06 7.10
CA GLY A 86 17.40 -0.79 8.19
C GLY A 86 16.37 -1.80 7.68
N LEU A 87 16.14 -2.85 8.47
CA LEU A 87 15.25 -3.97 8.12
C LEU A 87 13.81 -3.51 7.86
N ASN A 88 13.28 -2.62 8.71
CA ASN A 88 11.90 -2.14 8.58
C ASN A 88 11.68 -1.34 7.29
N THR A 89 12.63 -0.50 6.89
CA THR A 89 12.55 0.25 5.63
C THR A 89 12.51 -0.69 4.43
N VAL A 90 13.33 -1.74 4.44
CA VAL A 90 13.40 -2.71 3.34
C VAL A 90 12.14 -3.59 3.32
N LYS A 91 11.64 -4.05 4.47
CA LYS A 91 10.35 -4.74 4.62
C LYS A 91 9.23 -3.93 3.98
N ASN A 92 9.17 -2.66 4.35
CA ASN A 92 8.14 -1.74 3.93
C ASN A 92 8.23 -1.40 2.44
N LEU A 93 9.44 -1.27 1.89
CA LEU A 93 9.65 -1.14 0.45
C LEU A 93 9.17 -2.40 -0.30
N ALA A 94 9.54 -3.59 0.17
CA ALA A 94 9.12 -4.86 -0.43
C ALA A 94 7.61 -4.94 -0.51
N LEU A 95 6.93 -4.68 0.62
CA LEU A 95 5.49 -4.65 0.69
C LEU A 95 4.87 -3.62 -0.28
N SER A 96 5.36 -2.38 -0.24
CA SER A 96 4.88 -1.30 -1.10
C SER A 96 5.00 -1.66 -2.59
N THR A 97 6.14 -2.22 -2.99
CA THR A 97 6.39 -2.60 -4.39
C THR A 97 5.52 -3.77 -4.84
N ALA A 98 5.23 -4.72 -3.94
CA ALA A 98 4.33 -5.83 -4.21
C ALA A 98 2.89 -5.34 -4.42
N ILE A 99 2.42 -4.46 -3.54
CA ILE A 99 1.09 -3.87 -3.61
C ILE A 99 0.93 -3.06 -4.89
N LEU A 100 1.91 -2.20 -5.20
CA LEU A 100 1.96 -1.44 -6.45
C LEU A 100 2.00 -2.35 -7.68
N GLY A 101 2.74 -3.47 -7.62
CA GLY A 101 2.83 -4.43 -8.72
C GLY A 101 1.50 -5.15 -9.01
N THR A 102 0.72 -5.41 -7.96
CA THR A 102 -0.60 -6.05 -8.04
C THR A 102 -1.70 -5.07 -8.42
N LEU A 103 -1.79 -3.93 -7.73
CA LEU A 103 -2.91 -2.99 -7.84
C LEU A 103 -2.62 -1.77 -8.74
N GLY A 104 -1.35 -1.40 -8.90
CA GLY A 104 -0.96 -0.21 -9.66
C GLY A 104 -1.04 -0.39 -11.17
N LYS A 105 -1.25 -1.62 -11.67
CA LYS A 105 -1.41 -1.92 -13.10
C LYS A 105 -2.86 -1.86 -13.58
N GLU A 106 -3.81 -1.88 -12.64
CA GLU A 106 -5.23 -1.82 -12.96
C GLU A 106 -5.60 -0.42 -13.45
N LYS A 107 -6.25 -0.34 -14.62
CA LYS A 107 -6.82 0.92 -15.08
C LYS A 107 -8.11 1.17 -14.30
N SER A 108 -8.11 2.24 -13.51
CA SER A 108 -9.33 2.74 -12.88
C SER A 108 -10.04 3.72 -13.82
N GLN A 109 -11.37 3.64 -13.88
CA GLN A 109 -12.19 4.59 -14.65
C GLN A 109 -12.41 5.92 -13.92
N CYS A 110 -12.37 5.90 -12.58
CA CYS A 110 -12.70 7.06 -11.74
C CYS A 110 -11.48 7.63 -11.00
N LEU A 111 -10.39 6.87 -10.89
CA LEU A 111 -9.15 7.30 -10.23
C LEU A 111 -8.04 7.51 -11.25
N ALA A 112 -7.51 8.74 -11.27
CA ALA A 112 -6.24 9.01 -11.91
C ALA A 112 -5.12 8.34 -11.09
N MET A 113 -4.66 7.18 -11.53
CA MET A 113 -3.72 6.33 -10.78
C MET A 113 -2.41 7.05 -10.42
N ASP A 114 -1.88 7.89 -11.30
CA ASP A 114 -0.66 8.66 -11.03
C ASP A 114 -0.86 9.65 -9.87
N THR A 115 -2.00 10.35 -9.85
CA THR A 115 -2.38 11.26 -8.77
C THR A 115 -2.63 10.50 -7.48
N PHE A 116 -3.30 9.35 -7.55
CA PHE A 116 -3.56 8.48 -6.40
C PHE A 116 -2.26 8.01 -5.73
N TRP A 117 -1.30 7.53 -6.52
CA TRP A 117 -0.02 7.07 -5.99
C TRP A 117 0.83 8.23 -5.47
N THR A 118 0.80 9.38 -6.16
CA THR A 118 1.47 10.60 -5.68
C THR A 118 0.94 11.03 -4.32
N HIS A 119 -0.39 11.10 -4.15
CA HIS A 119 -1.05 11.37 -2.87
C HIS A 119 -0.63 10.36 -1.80
N SER A 120 -0.70 9.07 -2.10
CA SER A 120 -0.36 8.00 -1.16
C SER A 120 1.09 8.12 -0.68
N ILE A 121 2.04 8.37 -1.59
CA ILE A 121 3.45 8.59 -1.24
C ILE A 121 3.62 9.85 -0.39
N CYS A 122 2.99 10.96 -0.77
CA CYS A 122 3.02 12.20 0.01
C CYS A 122 2.49 12.01 1.44
N VAL A 123 1.38 11.28 1.61
CA VAL A 123 0.81 10.96 2.93
C VAL A 123 1.77 10.08 3.72
N GLY A 124 2.38 9.05 3.10
CA GLY A 124 3.39 8.21 3.74
C GLY A 124 4.60 9.01 4.24
N VAL A 125 5.20 9.84 3.38
CA VAL A 125 6.35 10.70 3.75
C VAL A 125 5.96 11.65 4.88
N THR A 126 4.79 12.27 4.79
CA THR A 126 4.29 13.20 5.80
C THR A 126 4.04 12.49 7.13
N ALA A 127 3.40 11.33 7.13
CA ALA A 127 3.13 10.54 8.34
C ALA A 127 4.43 10.16 9.06
N LYS A 128 5.46 9.74 8.32
CA LYS A 128 6.79 9.46 8.87
C LYS A 128 7.47 10.72 9.44
N ALA A 129 7.38 11.85 8.75
CA ALA A 129 7.93 13.11 9.23
C ALA A 129 7.23 13.60 10.51
N LEU A 130 5.90 13.47 10.59
CA LEU A 130 5.13 13.76 11.78
C LEU A 130 5.52 12.84 12.95
N ALA A 131 5.70 11.54 12.69
CA ALA A 131 6.18 10.59 13.70
C ALA A 131 7.56 11.01 14.25
N ALA A 132 8.47 11.44 13.38
CA ALA A 132 9.76 11.97 13.78
C ALA A 132 9.63 13.23 14.66
N GLY A 133 8.80 14.20 14.25
CA GLY A 133 8.54 15.42 15.02
C GLY A 133 7.83 15.18 16.36
N LYS A 134 7.18 14.01 16.52
CA LYS A 134 6.56 13.56 17.78
C LYS A 134 7.46 12.64 18.61
N ASN A 135 8.76 12.55 18.27
CA ASN A 135 9.74 11.71 18.96
C ASN A 135 9.39 10.21 18.98
N VAL A 136 8.64 9.72 17.99
CA VAL A 136 8.45 8.27 17.81
C VAL A 136 9.84 7.62 17.61
N PRO A 137 10.13 6.47 18.24
CA PRO A 137 11.38 5.73 18.04
C PRO A 137 11.69 5.51 16.57
N VAL A 138 12.95 5.69 16.16
CA VAL A 138 13.39 5.54 14.75
C VAL A 138 12.95 4.19 14.16
N THR A 139 12.99 3.14 14.99
CA THR A 139 12.58 1.78 14.63
C THR A 139 11.12 1.67 14.18
N LEU A 140 10.22 2.53 14.68
CA LEU A 140 8.79 2.50 14.38
C LEU A 140 8.38 3.47 13.25
N ARG A 141 9.22 4.44 12.88
CA ARG A 141 8.83 5.52 11.95
C ARG A 141 8.49 5.01 10.54
N GLU A 142 9.09 3.92 10.10
CA GLU A 142 8.79 3.35 8.78
C GLU A 142 7.38 2.76 8.71
N GLU A 143 6.82 2.30 9.83
CA GLU A 143 5.44 1.80 9.88
C GLU A 143 4.45 2.91 9.54
N TYR A 144 4.67 4.12 10.06
CA TYR A 144 3.87 5.30 9.72
C TYR A 144 3.93 5.64 8.22
N PHE A 145 5.08 5.45 7.57
CA PHE A 145 5.17 5.61 6.12
C PHE A 145 4.27 4.63 5.38
N VAL A 146 4.32 3.35 5.74
CA VAL A 146 3.49 2.32 5.10
C VAL A 146 2.01 2.53 5.38
N THR A 147 1.65 2.85 6.63
CA THR A 147 0.28 3.18 6.98
C THR A 147 -0.23 4.35 6.14
N GLY A 148 0.58 5.40 5.98
CA GLY A 148 0.23 6.53 5.12
C GLY A 148 0.15 6.17 3.64
N LEU A 149 1.03 5.30 3.14
CA LEU A 149 1.01 4.83 1.76
C LEU A 149 -0.24 4.00 1.46
N LEU A 150 -0.68 3.16 2.41
CA LEU A 150 -1.77 2.21 2.21
C LEU A 150 -3.13 2.72 2.70
N HIS A 151 -3.20 3.91 3.30
CA HIS A 151 -4.42 4.41 3.96
C HIS A 151 -5.66 4.43 3.05
N ASP A 152 -5.46 4.66 1.75
CA ASP A 152 -6.50 4.80 0.75
C ASP A 152 -6.55 3.62 -0.24
N ILE A 153 -5.82 2.51 0.04
CA ILE A 153 -5.68 1.39 -0.91
C ILE A 153 -7.02 0.76 -1.29
N GLY A 154 -8.01 0.83 -0.41
CA GLY A 154 -9.36 0.33 -0.67
C GLY A 154 -10.14 1.11 -1.72
N LYS A 155 -9.70 2.32 -2.13
CA LYS A 155 -10.33 3.07 -3.22
C LYS A 155 -10.20 2.36 -4.57
N ILE A 156 -9.11 1.63 -4.78
CA ILE A 156 -8.82 0.91 -6.03
C ILE A 156 -9.90 -0.15 -6.32
N PRO A 157 -10.16 -1.15 -5.46
CA PRO A 157 -11.21 -2.12 -5.71
C PRO A 157 -12.61 -1.50 -5.75
N LEU A 158 -12.91 -0.46 -4.96
CA LEU A 158 -14.21 0.22 -5.06
C LEU A 158 -14.41 0.83 -6.46
N SER A 159 -13.38 1.50 -6.97
CA SER A 159 -13.43 2.11 -8.29
C SER A 159 -13.46 1.08 -9.43
N ASN A 160 -12.85 -0.10 -9.24
CA ASN A 160 -12.76 -1.12 -10.29
C ASN A 160 -14.00 -2.00 -10.34
N CYS A 161 -14.53 -2.41 -9.18
CA CYS A 161 -15.72 -3.24 -9.08
C CYS A 161 -17.00 -2.45 -9.39
N PHE A 162 -17.06 -1.17 -9.01
CA PHE A 162 -18.28 -0.38 -9.02
C PHE A 162 -18.05 1.03 -9.58
N PRO A 163 -17.57 1.17 -10.84
CA PRO A 163 -17.19 2.48 -11.39
C PRO A 163 -18.36 3.49 -11.38
N GLU A 164 -19.58 3.06 -11.71
CA GLU A 164 -20.76 3.94 -11.72
C GLU A 164 -21.10 4.44 -10.31
N GLN A 165 -21.21 3.53 -9.33
CA GLN A 165 -21.52 3.87 -7.94
C GLN A 165 -20.39 4.68 -7.29
N TYR A 166 -19.15 4.41 -7.66
CA TYR A 166 -18.01 5.16 -7.14
C TYR A 166 -17.99 6.58 -7.70
N GLN A 167 -18.31 6.77 -8.98
CA GLN A 167 -18.52 8.10 -9.55
C GLN A 167 -19.68 8.85 -8.85
N GLN A 168 -20.79 8.18 -8.59
CA GLN A 168 -21.89 8.77 -7.81
C GLN A 168 -21.45 9.20 -6.40
N ALA A 169 -20.58 8.43 -5.74
CA ALA A 169 -20.03 8.80 -4.44
C ALA A 169 -19.10 10.03 -4.53
N LEU A 170 -18.29 10.15 -5.58
CA LEU A 170 -17.46 11.33 -5.84
C LEU A 170 -18.34 12.58 -6.06
N ASP A 171 -19.31 12.49 -6.97
CA ASP A 171 -20.21 13.60 -7.30
C ASP A 171 -21.02 14.04 -6.07
N LEU A 172 -21.49 13.09 -5.25
CA LEU A 172 -22.21 13.35 -4.02
C LEU A 172 -21.33 14.04 -2.97
N ALA A 173 -20.07 13.62 -2.84
CA ALA A 173 -19.12 14.23 -1.92
C ALA A 173 -18.88 15.70 -2.27
N ASP A 174 -18.71 15.99 -3.56
CA ASP A 174 -18.50 17.35 -4.07
C ASP A 174 -19.77 18.21 -3.93
N LEU A 175 -20.93 17.70 -4.34
CA LEU A 175 -22.20 18.41 -4.27
C LEU A 175 -22.60 18.76 -2.83
N GLN A 176 -22.44 17.82 -1.90
CA GLN A 176 -22.80 18.02 -0.49
C GLN A 176 -21.65 18.60 0.36
N ARG A 177 -20.47 18.82 -0.23
CA ARG A 177 -19.24 19.23 0.47
C ARG A 177 -18.96 18.38 1.69
N CYS A 178 -19.08 17.06 1.55
CA CYS A 178 -18.84 16.10 2.62
C CYS A 178 -17.65 15.20 2.31
N SER A 179 -17.14 14.49 3.32
CA SER A 179 -16.05 13.54 3.10
C SER A 179 -16.48 12.40 2.17
N LEU A 180 -15.58 11.94 1.30
CA LEU A 180 -15.82 10.78 0.44
C LEU A 180 -16.30 9.55 1.22
N VAL A 181 -15.75 9.30 2.41
CA VAL A 181 -16.19 8.23 3.33
C VAL A 181 -17.70 8.28 3.63
N ARG A 182 -18.26 9.49 3.79
CA ARG A 182 -19.69 9.67 4.07
C ARG A 182 -20.51 9.37 2.83
N ALA A 183 -20.09 9.88 1.67
CA ALA A 183 -20.76 9.62 0.40
C ALA A 183 -20.73 8.12 0.05
N GLU A 184 -19.59 7.45 0.22
CA GLU A 184 -19.45 6.00 0.03
C GLU A 184 -20.42 5.22 0.92
N LYS A 185 -20.52 5.55 2.21
CA LYS A 185 -21.50 4.89 3.10
C LYS A 185 -22.95 5.10 2.66
N MET A 186 -23.27 6.25 2.09
CA MET A 186 -24.61 6.52 1.58
C MET A 186 -24.92 5.65 0.36
N ILE A 187 -23.98 5.55 -0.59
CA ILE A 187 -24.11 4.78 -1.82
C ILE A 187 -23.96 3.26 -1.57
N PHE A 188 -22.82 2.82 -1.04
CA PHE A 188 -22.45 1.41 -0.88
C PHE A 188 -22.93 0.78 0.44
N GLY A 189 -23.04 1.57 1.52
CA GLY A 189 -23.20 1.04 2.89
C GLY A 189 -21.88 0.71 3.60
N PHE A 190 -20.75 0.77 2.88
CA PHE A 190 -19.40 0.64 3.39
C PHE A 190 -18.49 1.72 2.78
N ASP A 191 -17.22 1.78 3.19
CA ASP A 191 -16.26 2.79 2.74
C ASP A 191 -14.90 2.17 2.38
N HIS A 192 -14.06 2.92 1.68
CA HIS A 192 -12.74 2.44 1.25
C HIS A 192 -11.82 2.04 2.41
N ARG A 193 -12.07 2.50 3.64
CA ARG A 193 -11.24 2.14 4.80
C ARG A 193 -11.56 0.73 5.26
N LEU A 194 -12.84 0.33 5.25
CA LEU A 194 -13.23 -1.06 5.47
C LEU A 194 -12.64 -1.96 4.37
N THR A 195 -12.71 -1.52 3.12
CA THR A 195 -12.13 -2.23 2.00
C THR A 195 -10.61 -2.40 2.13
N GLY A 196 -9.90 -1.34 2.53
CA GLY A 196 -8.46 -1.38 2.81
C GLY A 196 -8.11 -2.31 3.97
N LYS A 197 -8.94 -2.35 5.01
CA LYS A 197 -8.80 -3.30 6.12
C LYS A 197 -8.91 -4.75 5.64
N MET A 198 -9.91 -5.07 4.81
CA MET A 198 -10.09 -6.41 4.24
C MET A 198 -8.88 -6.84 3.39
N ILE A 199 -8.30 -5.92 2.62
CA ILE A 199 -7.05 -6.16 1.89
C ILE A 199 -5.89 -6.44 2.86
N GLY A 200 -5.76 -5.63 3.92
CA GLY A 200 -4.74 -5.83 4.96
C GLY A 200 -4.85 -7.20 5.63
N GLU A 201 -6.07 -7.64 5.96
CA GLU A 201 -6.34 -8.98 6.53
C GLU A 201 -5.97 -10.10 5.54
N LYS A 202 -6.35 -9.96 4.27
CA LYS A 202 -6.01 -10.92 3.19
C LYS A 202 -4.50 -11.09 3.01
N TRP A 203 -3.75 -10.00 3.17
CA TRP A 203 -2.29 -9.98 3.01
C TRP A 203 -1.52 -10.10 4.34
N GLN A 204 -2.21 -10.32 5.47
CA GLN A 204 -1.61 -10.47 6.80
C GLN A 204 -0.73 -9.28 7.21
N LEU A 205 -1.19 -8.06 6.95
CA LEU A 205 -0.47 -6.80 7.24
C LEU A 205 -0.71 -6.26 8.66
N ASN A 206 -1.01 -7.15 9.61
CA ASN A 206 -1.36 -6.79 10.99
C ASN A 206 -0.16 -6.30 11.80
#